data_AF-A0AAW2Q8K1-F1
#
_entry.id   AF-A0AAW2Q8K1-F1
#
_cell.length_a   1.000
_cell.length_b   1.000
_cell.length_c   1.000
_cell.angle_alpha   90.00
_cell.angle_beta   90.00
_cell.angle_gamma   90.00
#
_symmetry.space_group_name_H-M   'P 1'
#
loop_
_entity.id
_entity.type
_entity.pdbx_description
1 polymer ?
#
loop_
_entity_poly.entity_id
_entity_poly.type
_entity_poly.pdbx_seq_one_letter_code
_entity_poly.pdbx_strand_id
1 'polypeptide(L)'
;MSSGPKKRNFQIEAFKHKVVVDPKYADKTWRILEHAIHEIYNHNASGLSFEELYRNAYNMVLHKFGEKLYSGLVSTMTFHLHTMSKSIEAAHGASFLEELNTKWNDHTKALQMIRDILMYMDRTFIPSTHKTAVHELGLNLWRDNVIHSSKIQPRLLNTLLDLILRERTGEVINRGLMRNIFKMLMDLGPSVYQEDFEKPFLEVSAEFYRAESLEFIECSDCGDYLKKAERRLNEEIERVSHYLDAKTEVKITNVVEKEMIANHMPRLVHMENSGLVKMLLDDKFEDLGRIYNLFRRVPDGLSTIRDVMTSHIRDTGKQLVTDPEKSKNPVEFVDTLLEKRDKYDRIISLAFSNDKTFQNALNASFEYFINLNPRSPEYILFCG
;
A
#
# COMPACT_ATOMS: atom_id res chain seq x y z
N MET A 1 -15.93 71.04 -47.80
CA MET A 1 -17.14 70.22 -47.54
C MET A 1 -17.00 68.93 -48.35
N SER A 2 -16.59 67.84 -47.72
CA SER A 2 -16.35 66.55 -48.39
C SER A 2 -17.37 65.54 -47.88
N SER A 3 -18.37 65.21 -48.71
CA SER A 3 -19.37 64.18 -48.42
C SER A 3 -18.90 62.85 -49.02
N GLY A 4 -18.32 62.00 -48.18
CA GLY A 4 -17.89 60.65 -48.54
C GLY A 4 -19.07 59.70 -48.89
N PRO A 5 -18.82 58.61 -49.63
CA PRO A 5 -19.86 57.70 -50.11
C PRO A 5 -20.44 56.88 -48.96
N LYS A 6 -21.78 56.80 -48.88
CA LYS A 6 -22.53 55.98 -47.92
C LYS A 6 -22.20 54.49 -48.12
N LYS A 7 -21.56 53.87 -47.11
CA LYS A 7 -21.46 52.41 -46.99
C LYS A 7 -22.87 51.81 -46.94
N ARG A 8 -23.23 50.98 -47.92
CA ARG A 8 -24.39 50.09 -47.83
C ARG A 8 -24.06 49.00 -46.80
N ASN A 9 -24.73 49.03 -45.65
CA ASN A 9 -24.72 47.89 -44.73
C ASN A 9 -25.44 46.72 -45.43
N PHE A 10 -24.70 45.67 -45.75
CA PHE A 10 -25.27 44.38 -46.11
C PHE A 10 -25.76 43.72 -44.82
N GLN A 11 -27.08 43.74 -44.59
CA GLN A 11 -27.72 42.87 -43.61
C GLN A 11 -27.84 41.48 -44.24
N ILE A 12 -27.07 40.52 -43.75
CA ILE A 12 -27.31 39.12 -44.05
C ILE A 12 -28.50 38.71 -43.17
N GLU A 13 -29.69 38.66 -43.77
CA GLU A 13 -30.83 38.01 -43.12
C GLU A 13 -30.48 36.54 -42.90
N ALA A 14 -30.57 36.08 -41.65
CA ALA A 14 -30.41 34.67 -41.34
C ALA A 14 -31.47 33.89 -42.13
N PHE A 15 -31.03 33.09 -43.11
CA PHE A 15 -31.85 32.05 -43.70
C PHE A 15 -32.24 31.07 -42.58
N LYS A 16 -33.37 31.34 -41.91
CA LYS A 16 -34.00 30.43 -40.95
C LYS A 16 -34.73 29.34 -41.74
N HIS A 17 -34.00 28.58 -42.55
CA HIS A 17 -34.42 27.20 -42.77
C HIS A 17 -34.19 26.49 -41.45
N LYS A 18 -35.23 26.41 -40.61
CA LYS A 18 -35.30 25.35 -39.61
C LYS A 18 -35.23 24.08 -40.43
N VAL A 19 -34.06 23.46 -40.53
CA VAL A 19 -33.95 22.08 -40.97
C VAL A 19 -34.81 21.30 -39.99
N VAL A 20 -36.03 20.97 -40.42
CA VAL A 20 -36.92 20.11 -39.65
C VAL A 20 -36.27 18.74 -39.73
N VAL A 21 -35.46 18.44 -38.72
CA VAL A 21 -34.83 17.15 -38.57
C VAL A 21 -35.96 16.12 -38.52
N ASP A 22 -35.95 15.12 -39.40
CA ASP A 22 -36.92 14.02 -39.44
C ASP A 22 -37.12 13.50 -38.00
N PRO A 23 -38.36 13.37 -37.49
CA PRO A 23 -38.60 12.83 -36.14
C PRO A 23 -37.91 11.48 -35.91
N LYS A 24 -37.68 10.70 -36.97
CA LYS A 24 -36.98 9.41 -36.95
C LYS A 24 -35.47 9.50 -37.19
N TYR A 25 -34.93 10.68 -37.49
CA TYR A 25 -33.49 10.89 -37.71
C TYR A 25 -32.67 10.48 -36.50
N ALA A 26 -33.10 10.90 -35.31
CA ALA A 26 -32.41 10.58 -34.06
C ALA A 26 -32.38 9.07 -33.80
N ASP A 27 -33.49 8.35 -34.07
CA ASP A 27 -33.55 6.90 -33.92
C ASP A 27 -32.67 6.16 -34.93
N LYS A 28 -32.71 6.57 -36.21
CA LYS A 28 -31.89 5.98 -37.26
C LYS A 28 -30.39 6.18 -36.98
N THR A 29 -30.01 7.40 -36.62
CA THR A 29 -28.60 7.75 -36.33
C THR A 29 -28.11 7.04 -35.07
N TRP A 30 -28.95 6.98 -34.03
CA TRP A 30 -28.63 6.21 -32.83
C TRP A 30 -28.39 4.73 -33.14
N ARG A 31 -29.23 4.08 -33.95
CA ARG A 31 -29.04 2.67 -34.33
C ARG A 31 -27.69 2.40 -35.01
N ILE A 32 -27.20 3.35 -35.81
CA ILE A 32 -25.87 3.24 -36.45
C ILE A 32 -24.77 3.29 -35.39
N LEU A 33 -24.87 4.23 -34.44
CA LEU A 33 -23.90 4.37 -33.34
C LEU A 33 -23.95 3.18 -32.38
N GLU A 34 -25.15 2.72 -32.02
CA GLU A 34 -25.39 1.54 -31.19
C GLU A 34 -24.79 0.28 -31.83
N HIS A 35 -25.03 0.08 -33.13
CA HIS A 35 -24.41 -1.03 -33.87
C HIS A 35 -22.88 -0.94 -33.86
N ALA A 36 -22.31 0.24 -34.06
CA ALA A 36 -20.86 0.43 -33.96
C ALA A 36 -20.31 0.12 -32.56
N ILE A 37 -21.02 0.51 -31.50
CA ILE A 37 -20.65 0.15 -30.11
C ILE A 37 -20.66 -1.37 -29.94
N HIS A 38 -21.67 -2.06 -30.46
CA HIS A 38 -21.71 -3.53 -30.45
C HIS A 38 -20.51 -4.15 -31.19
N GLU A 39 -20.19 -3.67 -32.39
CA GLU A 39 -19.04 -4.16 -33.15
C GLU A 39 -17.70 -3.89 -32.45
N ILE A 40 -17.57 -2.76 -31.75
CA ILE A 40 -16.39 -2.45 -30.92
C ILE A 40 -16.23 -3.49 -29.80
N TYR A 41 -17.30 -3.78 -29.05
CA TYR A 41 -17.28 -4.79 -28.00
C TYR A 41 -17.10 -6.23 -28.53
N ASN A 42 -17.48 -6.49 -29.79
CA ASN A 42 -17.26 -7.76 -30.48
C ASN A 42 -15.89 -7.88 -31.14
N HIS A 43 -14.97 -6.92 -30.91
CA HIS A 43 -13.63 -6.87 -31.51
C HIS A 43 -13.59 -6.71 -33.04
N ASN A 44 -14.66 -6.19 -33.65
CA ASN A 44 -14.80 -5.98 -35.09
C ASN A 44 -14.60 -4.49 -35.51
N ALA A 45 -13.86 -3.71 -34.71
CA ALA A 45 -13.71 -2.28 -34.94
C ALA A 45 -12.99 -1.89 -36.24
N SER A 46 -12.25 -2.81 -36.87
CA SER A 46 -11.51 -2.58 -38.12
C SER A 46 -12.41 -2.26 -39.32
N GLY A 47 -13.68 -2.71 -39.30
CA GLY A 47 -14.66 -2.43 -40.34
C GLY A 47 -15.39 -1.09 -40.19
N LEU A 48 -15.12 -0.33 -39.13
CA LEU A 48 -15.85 0.89 -38.79
C LEU A 48 -15.16 2.15 -39.32
N SER A 49 -15.94 3.07 -39.88
CA SER A 49 -15.47 4.42 -40.22
C SER A 49 -15.63 5.37 -39.02
N PHE A 50 -14.54 5.59 -38.28
CA PHE A 50 -14.54 6.48 -37.10
C PHE A 50 -14.93 7.92 -37.44
N GLU A 51 -14.59 8.41 -38.63
CA GLU A 51 -14.98 9.74 -39.10
C GLU A 51 -16.50 9.86 -39.29
N GLU A 52 -17.13 8.85 -39.90
CA GLU A 52 -18.58 8.84 -40.11
C GLU A 52 -19.33 8.70 -38.79
N LEU A 53 -18.84 7.85 -37.89
CA LEU A 53 -19.41 7.67 -36.56
C LEU A 53 -19.28 8.95 -35.72
N TYR A 54 -18.12 9.60 -35.76
CA TYR A 54 -17.92 10.91 -35.12
C TYR A 54 -18.89 11.96 -35.68
N ARG A 55 -19.05 12.05 -37.01
CA ARG A 55 -19.98 12.99 -37.65
C ARG A 55 -21.44 12.72 -37.24
N ASN A 56 -21.83 11.45 -37.12
CA ASN A 56 -23.15 11.05 -36.66
C ASN A 56 -23.38 11.47 -35.20
N ALA A 57 -22.43 11.22 -34.31
CA ALA A 57 -22.48 11.65 -32.91
C ALA A 57 -22.51 13.19 -32.78
N TYR A 58 -21.68 13.89 -33.55
CA TYR A 58 -21.65 15.34 -33.65
C TYR A 58 -23.02 15.91 -34.03
N ASN A 59 -23.64 15.39 -35.10
CA ASN A 59 -24.94 15.84 -35.58
C ASN A 59 -26.05 15.57 -34.55
N MET A 60 -26.01 14.44 -33.83
CA MET A 60 -26.98 14.17 -32.77
C MET A 60 -26.91 15.22 -31.65
N VAL A 61 -25.72 15.61 -31.21
CA VAL A 61 -25.55 16.66 -30.20
C VAL A 61 -25.97 18.02 -30.74
N LEU A 62 -25.56 18.37 -31.97
CA LEU A 62 -25.89 19.64 -32.63
C LEU A 62 -27.41 19.84 -32.75
N HIS A 63 -28.14 18.78 -33.07
CA HIS A 63 -29.60 18.79 -33.20
C HIS A 63 -30.36 18.57 -31.88
N LYS A 64 -29.69 18.76 -30.73
CA LYS A 64 -30.26 18.67 -29.37
C LYS A 64 -30.74 17.27 -28.95
N PHE A 65 -30.20 16.21 -29.56
CA PHE A 65 -30.46 14.82 -29.17
C PHE A 65 -29.38 14.22 -28.26
N GLY A 66 -28.57 15.06 -27.60
CA GLY A 66 -27.49 14.62 -26.71
C GLY A 66 -27.96 13.76 -25.54
N GLU A 67 -29.14 14.03 -24.97
CA GLU A 67 -29.73 13.21 -23.91
C GLU A 67 -30.00 11.77 -24.35
N LYS A 68 -30.58 11.60 -25.54
CA LYS A 68 -30.87 10.29 -26.14
C LYS A 68 -29.59 9.53 -26.45
N LEU A 69 -28.57 10.22 -26.96
CA LEU A 69 -27.25 9.64 -27.23
C LEU A 69 -26.59 9.17 -25.93
N TYR A 70 -26.65 9.96 -24.86
CA TYR A 70 -26.05 9.61 -23.57
C TYR A 70 -26.79 8.45 -22.90
N SER A 71 -28.12 8.47 -22.85
CA SER A 71 -28.90 7.38 -22.26
C SER A 71 -28.78 6.08 -23.04
N GLY A 72 -28.74 6.18 -24.38
CA GLY A 72 -28.45 5.07 -25.27
C GLY A 72 -27.08 4.45 -24.96
N LEU A 73 -26.03 5.29 -24.88
CA LEU A 73 -24.68 4.84 -24.52
C LEU A 73 -24.67 4.06 -23.20
N VAL A 74 -25.28 4.63 -22.15
CA VAL A 74 -25.39 3.98 -20.83
C VAL A 74 -26.04 2.60 -20.96
N SER A 75 -27.18 2.51 -21.66
CA SER A 75 -27.91 1.27 -21.85
C SER A 75 -27.09 0.21 -22.59
N THR A 76 -26.48 0.58 -23.72
CA THR A 76 -25.68 -0.34 -24.56
C THR A 76 -24.44 -0.82 -23.82
N MET A 77 -23.71 0.06 -23.13
CA MET A 77 -22.55 -0.34 -22.31
C MET A 77 -22.97 -1.27 -21.17
N THR A 78 -24.05 -0.94 -20.46
CA THR A 78 -24.56 -1.76 -19.34
C THR A 78 -24.93 -3.17 -19.80
N PHE A 79 -25.50 -3.31 -21.00
CA PHE A 79 -25.81 -4.61 -21.61
C PHE A 79 -24.55 -5.46 -21.84
N HIS A 80 -23.50 -4.86 -22.41
CA HIS A 80 -22.22 -5.56 -22.59
C HIS A 80 -21.56 -5.93 -21.26
N LEU A 81 -21.58 -5.01 -20.29
CA LEU A 81 -21.03 -5.26 -18.96
C LEU A 81 -21.77 -6.38 -18.23
N HIS A 82 -23.09 -6.50 -18.36
CA HIS A 82 -23.83 -7.65 -17.83
C HIS A 82 -23.41 -8.97 -18.48
N THR A 83 -23.13 -8.96 -19.79
CA THR A 83 -22.66 -10.15 -20.51
C THR A 83 -21.24 -10.54 -20.04
N MET A 84 -20.35 -9.57 -19.90
CA MET A 84 -19.00 -9.78 -19.36
C MET A 84 -19.05 -10.27 -17.91
N SER A 85 -19.89 -9.66 -17.06
CA SER A 85 -20.10 -10.04 -15.66
C SER A 85 -20.54 -11.50 -15.55
N LYS A 86 -21.49 -11.96 -16.37
CA LYS A 86 -21.89 -13.37 -16.42
C LYS A 86 -20.74 -14.32 -16.81
N SER A 87 -19.89 -13.92 -17.75
CA SER A 87 -18.70 -14.70 -18.13
C SER A 87 -17.73 -14.84 -16.96
N ILE A 88 -17.46 -13.73 -16.26
CA ILE A 88 -16.59 -13.70 -15.07
C ILE A 88 -17.18 -14.54 -13.94
N GLU A 89 -18.50 -14.46 -13.70
CA GLU A 89 -19.20 -15.29 -12.71
C GLU A 89 -19.06 -16.78 -12.99
N ALA A 90 -19.11 -17.18 -14.28
CA ALA A 90 -18.99 -18.57 -14.71
C ALA A 90 -17.57 -19.13 -14.65
N ALA A 91 -16.53 -18.28 -14.63
CA ALA A 91 -15.16 -18.73 -14.49
C ALA A 91 -14.92 -19.36 -13.10
N HIS A 92 -14.07 -20.39 -13.00
CA HIS A 92 -13.85 -21.15 -11.76
C HIS A 92 -12.37 -21.17 -11.35
N GLY A 93 -12.11 -21.23 -10.04
CA GLY A 93 -10.76 -21.33 -9.50
C GLY A 93 -9.81 -20.25 -10.01
N ALA A 94 -8.63 -20.65 -10.45
CA ALA A 94 -7.56 -19.76 -10.90
C ALA A 94 -7.92 -18.93 -12.16
N SER A 95 -8.81 -19.43 -13.03
CA SER A 95 -9.18 -18.73 -14.26
C SER A 95 -10.07 -17.51 -14.02
N PHE A 96 -10.61 -17.34 -12.81
CA PHE A 96 -11.47 -16.22 -12.45
C PHE A 96 -10.78 -14.86 -12.59
N LEU A 97 -9.59 -14.70 -12.02
CA LEU A 97 -8.85 -13.44 -12.11
C LEU A 97 -8.33 -13.19 -13.53
N GLU A 98 -7.98 -14.25 -14.26
CA GLU A 98 -7.55 -14.14 -15.66
C GLU A 98 -8.69 -13.66 -16.56
N GLU A 99 -9.89 -14.22 -16.39
CA GLU A 99 -11.09 -13.79 -17.11
C GLU A 99 -11.45 -12.35 -16.74
N LEU A 100 -11.44 -12.00 -15.45
CA LEU A 100 -11.69 -10.63 -14.99
C LEU A 100 -10.71 -9.63 -15.61
N ASN A 101 -9.42 -9.94 -15.58
CA ASN A 101 -8.38 -9.10 -16.17
C ASN A 101 -8.55 -9.00 -17.70
N THR A 102 -8.90 -10.10 -18.38
CA THR A 102 -9.13 -10.09 -19.83
C THR A 102 -10.30 -9.20 -20.18
N LYS A 103 -11.45 -9.37 -19.51
CA LYS A 103 -12.64 -8.55 -19.75
C LYS A 103 -12.45 -7.08 -19.38
N TRP A 104 -11.66 -6.79 -18.35
CA TRP A 104 -11.26 -5.41 -18.04
C TRP A 104 -10.45 -4.77 -19.17
N ASN A 105 -9.48 -5.50 -19.72
CA ASN A 105 -8.68 -5.04 -20.86
C ASN A 105 -9.52 -4.85 -22.12
N ASP A 106 -10.50 -5.72 -22.36
CA ASP A 106 -11.44 -5.59 -23.47
C ASP A 106 -12.33 -4.34 -23.31
N HIS A 107 -12.89 -4.13 -22.11
CA HIS A 107 -13.73 -2.98 -21.80
C HIS A 107 -12.96 -1.66 -21.89
N THR A 108 -11.74 -1.59 -21.36
CA THR A 108 -10.92 -0.37 -21.41
C THR A 108 -10.54 0.01 -22.85
N LYS A 109 -10.22 -0.97 -23.70
CA LYS A 109 -10.00 -0.74 -25.14
C LYS A 109 -11.27 -0.26 -25.84
N ALA A 110 -12.41 -0.90 -25.58
CA ALA A 110 -13.71 -0.49 -26.12
C ALA A 110 -14.05 0.94 -25.71
N LEU A 111 -13.88 1.26 -24.43
CA LEU A 111 -14.13 2.58 -23.85
C LEU A 111 -13.30 3.68 -24.52
N GLN A 112 -12.03 3.41 -24.80
CA GLN A 112 -11.17 4.37 -25.51
C GLN A 112 -11.71 4.66 -26.92
N MET A 113 -12.05 3.63 -27.70
CA MET A 113 -12.62 3.81 -29.04
C MET A 113 -13.97 4.56 -29.01
N ILE A 114 -14.85 4.22 -28.06
CA ILE A 114 -16.15 4.87 -27.88
C ILE A 114 -15.97 6.35 -27.53
N ARG A 115 -15.03 6.66 -26.62
CA ARG A 115 -14.69 8.04 -26.27
C ARG A 115 -14.21 8.83 -27.49
N ASP A 116 -13.40 8.24 -28.35
CA ASP A 116 -12.91 8.91 -29.56
C ASP A 116 -14.05 9.24 -30.54
N ILE A 117 -15.01 8.32 -30.70
CA ILE A 117 -16.24 8.55 -31.48
C ILE A 117 -17.11 9.65 -30.85
N LEU A 118 -17.25 9.66 -29.53
CA LEU A 118 -18.12 10.56 -28.79
C LEU A 118 -17.43 11.84 -28.29
N MET A 119 -16.24 12.15 -28.80
CA MET A 119 -15.42 13.27 -28.34
C MET A 119 -16.15 14.62 -28.34
N TYR A 120 -17.07 14.85 -29.29
CA TYR A 120 -17.85 16.09 -29.32
C TYR A 120 -18.86 16.19 -28.17
N MET A 121 -19.47 15.07 -27.75
CA MET A 121 -20.36 15.01 -26.60
C MET A 121 -19.61 15.38 -25.32
N ASP A 122 -18.42 14.82 -25.11
CA ASP A 122 -17.54 15.14 -23.96
C ASP A 122 -17.20 16.64 -23.89
N ARG A 123 -16.94 17.27 -25.04
CA ARG A 123 -16.51 18.68 -25.10
C ARG A 123 -17.64 19.70 -24.97
N THR A 124 -18.87 19.34 -25.33
CA THR A 124 -19.96 20.33 -25.47
C THR A 124 -21.17 19.99 -24.61
N PHE A 125 -21.71 18.79 -24.74
CA PHE A 125 -22.93 18.38 -24.07
C PHE A 125 -22.72 18.15 -22.58
N ILE A 126 -21.66 17.44 -22.22
CA ILE A 126 -21.39 17.05 -20.83
C ILE A 126 -21.15 18.27 -19.92
N PRO A 127 -20.31 19.27 -20.29
CA PRO A 127 -20.16 20.49 -19.49
C PRO A 127 -21.47 21.28 -19.33
N SER A 128 -22.32 21.28 -20.36
CA SER A 128 -23.60 22.01 -20.33
C SER A 128 -24.68 21.34 -19.47
N THR A 129 -24.56 20.03 -19.21
CA THR A 129 -25.55 19.22 -18.49
C THR A 129 -25.03 18.71 -17.14
N HIS A 130 -23.76 19.00 -16.80
CA HIS A 130 -23.08 18.52 -15.58
C HIS A 130 -23.13 17.00 -15.42
N LYS A 131 -23.11 16.26 -16.52
CA LYS A 131 -23.07 14.79 -16.51
C LYS A 131 -21.64 14.25 -16.34
N THR A 132 -21.53 12.95 -16.13
CA THR A 132 -20.25 12.24 -16.07
C THR A 132 -19.65 12.11 -17.47
N ALA A 133 -18.35 12.40 -17.61
CA ALA A 133 -17.62 12.22 -18.87
C ALA A 133 -17.65 10.76 -19.36
N VAL A 134 -17.59 10.51 -20.67
CA VAL A 134 -17.75 9.15 -21.23
C VAL A 134 -16.76 8.14 -20.63
N HIS A 135 -15.49 8.53 -20.49
CA HIS A 135 -14.47 7.68 -19.86
C HIS A 135 -14.85 7.33 -18.41
N GLU A 136 -15.12 8.34 -17.60
CA GLU A 136 -15.48 8.19 -16.20
C GLU A 136 -16.80 7.41 -16.02
N LEU A 137 -17.77 7.61 -16.92
CA LEU A 137 -18.99 6.83 -16.98
C LEU A 137 -18.69 5.34 -17.19
N GLY A 138 -17.80 5.00 -18.12
CA GLY A 138 -17.40 3.62 -18.38
C GLY A 138 -16.74 2.94 -17.18
N LEU A 139 -15.94 3.68 -16.40
CA LEU A 139 -15.35 3.18 -15.15
C LEU A 139 -16.42 2.97 -14.07
N ASN A 140 -17.30 3.94 -13.86
CA ASN A 140 -18.40 3.83 -12.89
C ASN A 140 -19.33 2.67 -13.22
N LEU A 141 -19.70 2.49 -14.49
CA LEU A 141 -20.53 1.36 -14.91
C LEU A 141 -19.83 0.01 -14.68
N TRP A 142 -18.51 -0.09 -14.92
CA TRP A 142 -17.76 -1.31 -14.61
C TRP A 142 -17.73 -1.59 -13.11
N ARG A 143 -17.44 -0.58 -12.28
CA ARG A 143 -17.48 -0.69 -10.82
C ARG A 143 -18.82 -1.23 -10.37
N ASP A 144 -19.91 -0.58 -10.76
CA ASP A 144 -21.24 -0.85 -10.22
C ASP A 144 -21.83 -2.18 -10.73
N ASN A 145 -21.56 -2.57 -11.99
CA ASN A 145 -22.17 -3.76 -12.60
C ASN A 145 -21.28 -5.02 -12.56
N VAL A 146 -19.96 -4.86 -12.40
CA VAL A 146 -19.00 -5.98 -12.40
C VAL A 146 -18.38 -6.13 -11.02
N ILE A 147 -17.63 -5.13 -10.55
CA ILE A 147 -16.85 -5.27 -9.29
C ILE A 147 -17.78 -5.35 -8.07
N HIS A 148 -18.83 -4.54 -8.02
CA HIS A 148 -19.84 -4.52 -6.95
C HIS A 148 -21.02 -5.46 -7.22
N SER A 149 -20.90 -6.36 -8.22
CA SER A 149 -21.84 -7.49 -8.33
C SER A 149 -21.74 -8.35 -7.08
N SER A 150 -22.90 -8.73 -6.52
CA SER A 150 -23.01 -9.52 -5.29
C SER A 150 -22.29 -10.87 -5.34
N LYS A 151 -22.03 -11.41 -6.53
CA LYS A 151 -21.30 -12.66 -6.74
C LYS A 151 -19.80 -12.47 -6.97
N ILE A 152 -19.39 -11.31 -7.50
CA ILE A 152 -18.00 -11.04 -7.89
C ILE A 152 -17.26 -10.37 -6.74
N GLN A 153 -17.85 -9.36 -6.08
CA GLN A 153 -17.19 -8.58 -5.03
C GLN A 153 -16.59 -9.44 -3.90
N PRO A 154 -17.38 -10.28 -3.18
CA PRO A 154 -16.82 -11.08 -2.09
C PRO A 154 -15.82 -12.12 -2.59
N ARG A 155 -16.07 -12.67 -3.78
CA ARG A 155 -15.18 -13.66 -4.40
C ARG A 155 -13.84 -13.06 -4.78
N LEU A 156 -13.84 -11.85 -5.35
CA LEU A 156 -12.63 -11.11 -5.70
C LEU A 156 -11.80 -10.83 -4.46
N LEU A 157 -12.41 -10.28 -3.41
CA LEU A 157 -11.73 -10.02 -2.15
C LEU A 157 -11.10 -11.29 -1.58
N ASN A 158 -11.90 -12.36 -1.41
CA ASN A 158 -11.41 -13.62 -0.84
C ASN A 158 -10.29 -14.24 -1.68
N THR A 159 -10.39 -14.18 -3.00
CA THR A 159 -9.35 -14.72 -3.90
C THR A 159 -8.05 -13.93 -3.77
N LEU A 160 -8.11 -12.59 -3.70
CA LEU A 160 -6.93 -11.75 -3.53
C LEU A 160 -6.25 -11.98 -2.17
N LEU A 161 -7.05 -12.10 -1.10
CA LEU A 161 -6.53 -12.39 0.25
C LEU A 161 -5.92 -13.79 0.33
N ASP A 162 -6.56 -14.81 -0.26
CA ASP A 162 -6.03 -16.17 -0.33
C ASP A 162 -4.69 -16.22 -1.07
N LEU A 163 -4.57 -15.54 -2.22
CA LEU A 163 -3.30 -15.48 -2.95
C LEU A 163 -2.18 -14.82 -2.13
N ILE A 164 -2.49 -13.77 -1.38
CA ILE A 164 -1.50 -13.12 -0.48
C ILE A 164 -1.12 -14.07 0.66
N LEU A 165 -2.07 -14.79 1.25
CA LEU A 165 -1.80 -15.78 2.29
C LEU A 165 -0.90 -16.90 1.77
N ARG A 166 -1.21 -17.45 0.59
CA ARG A 166 -0.42 -18.49 -0.07
C ARG A 166 1.00 -18.02 -0.38
N GLU A 167 1.16 -16.76 -0.80
CA GLU A 167 2.49 -16.17 -0.97
C GLU A 167 3.25 -16.06 0.37
N ARG A 168 2.58 -15.66 1.46
CA ARG A 168 3.19 -15.61 2.81
C ARG A 168 3.64 -16.99 3.30
N THR A 169 2.97 -18.06 2.87
CA THR A 169 3.34 -19.45 3.18
C THR A 169 4.36 -20.05 2.20
N GLY A 170 4.87 -19.25 1.26
CA GLY A 170 5.96 -19.62 0.36
C GLY A 170 5.52 -20.17 -1.00
N GLU A 171 4.23 -20.10 -1.34
CA GLU A 171 3.76 -20.47 -2.67
C GLU A 171 4.06 -19.38 -3.70
N VAL A 172 4.40 -19.80 -4.91
CA VAL A 172 4.61 -18.87 -6.03
C VAL A 172 3.27 -18.48 -6.63
N ILE A 173 2.97 -17.18 -6.60
CA ILE A 173 1.76 -16.60 -7.22
C ILE A 173 2.08 -15.79 -8.47
N ASN A 174 1.06 -15.56 -9.30
CA ASN A 174 1.19 -14.68 -10.45
C ASN A 174 1.13 -13.20 -10.02
N ARG A 175 2.28 -12.64 -9.61
CA ARG A 175 2.43 -11.22 -9.22
C ARG A 175 2.02 -10.24 -10.33
N GLY A 176 2.18 -10.62 -11.59
CA GLY A 176 1.79 -9.79 -12.74
C GLY A 176 0.27 -9.63 -12.84
N LEU A 177 -0.47 -10.72 -12.65
CA LEU A 177 -1.92 -10.70 -12.60
C LEU A 177 -2.43 -9.90 -11.40
N MET A 178 -1.85 -10.11 -10.21
CA MET A 178 -2.19 -9.33 -9.00
C MET A 178 -2.02 -7.83 -9.25
N ARG A 179 -0.89 -7.41 -9.82
CA ARG A 179 -0.62 -6.01 -10.16
C ARG A 179 -1.66 -5.44 -11.10
N ASN A 180 -2.08 -6.19 -12.12
CA ASN A 180 -3.10 -5.72 -13.06
C ASN A 180 -4.48 -5.57 -12.40
N ILE A 181 -4.86 -6.50 -11.51
CA ILE A 181 -6.12 -6.43 -10.77
C ILE A 181 -6.12 -5.25 -9.79
N PHE A 182 -5.04 -5.06 -9.01
CA PHE A 182 -4.95 -3.90 -8.12
C PHE A 182 -4.90 -2.59 -8.89
N LYS A 183 -4.22 -2.55 -10.04
CA LYS A 183 -4.27 -1.40 -10.94
C LYS A 183 -5.70 -1.08 -11.39
N MET A 184 -6.48 -2.08 -11.79
CA MET A 184 -7.90 -1.89 -12.11
C MET A 184 -8.65 -1.30 -10.91
N LEU A 185 -8.50 -1.85 -9.70
CA LEU A 185 -9.18 -1.31 -8.51
C LEU A 185 -8.82 0.15 -8.23
N MET A 186 -7.56 0.53 -8.43
CA MET A 186 -7.10 1.93 -8.32
C MET A 186 -7.68 2.82 -9.43
N ASP A 187 -7.72 2.33 -10.68
CA ASP A 187 -8.26 3.05 -11.83
C ASP A 187 -9.78 3.31 -11.69
N LEU A 188 -10.52 2.44 -10.98
CA LEU A 188 -11.95 2.60 -10.65
C LEU A 188 -12.23 3.61 -9.53
N GLY A 189 -11.17 4.12 -8.88
CA GLY A 189 -11.24 5.15 -7.87
C GLY A 189 -10.58 4.75 -6.54
N PRO A 190 -10.05 5.72 -5.79
CA PRO A 190 -9.30 5.44 -4.57
C PRO A 190 -10.15 4.75 -3.49
N SER A 191 -11.46 5.03 -3.44
CA SER A 191 -12.37 4.38 -2.50
C SER A 191 -12.55 2.89 -2.78
N VAL A 192 -12.52 2.45 -4.04
CA VAL A 192 -12.69 1.04 -4.40
C VAL A 192 -11.53 0.22 -3.84
N TYR A 193 -10.29 0.62 -4.12
CA TYR A 193 -9.13 -0.06 -3.54
C TYR A 193 -9.09 0.04 -2.00
N GLN A 194 -9.33 1.21 -1.43
CA GLN A 194 -9.19 1.43 0.01
C GLN A 194 -10.26 0.72 0.84
N GLU A 195 -11.53 0.85 0.44
CA GLU A 195 -12.67 0.32 1.19
C GLU A 195 -12.89 -1.16 0.89
N ASP A 196 -12.85 -1.58 -0.38
CA ASP A 196 -13.22 -2.95 -0.75
C ASP A 196 -12.08 -3.94 -0.54
N PHE A 197 -10.82 -3.48 -0.50
CA PHE A 197 -9.64 -4.34 -0.36
C PHE A 197 -8.72 -3.96 0.79
N GLU A 198 -8.18 -2.73 0.82
CA GLU A 198 -7.06 -2.39 1.72
C GLU A 198 -7.45 -2.52 3.19
N LYS A 199 -8.65 -2.05 3.57
CA LYS A 199 -9.16 -2.21 4.94
C LYS A 199 -9.28 -3.69 5.36
N PRO A 200 -10.03 -4.55 4.65
CA PRO A 200 -10.06 -5.99 4.94
C PRO A 200 -8.67 -6.66 4.93
N PHE A 201 -7.81 -6.26 3.99
CA PHE A 201 -6.44 -6.78 3.89
C PHE A 201 -5.63 -6.49 5.15
N LEU A 202 -5.68 -5.26 5.68
CA LEU A 202 -4.98 -4.89 6.90
C LEU A 202 -5.54 -5.62 8.12
N GLU A 203 -6.86 -5.81 8.20
CA GLU A 203 -7.52 -6.56 9.29
C GLU A 203 -7.07 -8.02 9.31
N VAL A 204 -7.18 -8.73 8.18
CA VAL A 204 -6.76 -10.13 8.07
C VAL A 204 -5.25 -10.28 8.27
N SER A 205 -4.46 -9.29 7.83
CA SER A 205 -3.01 -9.29 8.07
C SER A 205 -2.66 -9.12 9.55
N ALA A 206 -3.39 -8.30 10.29
CA ALA A 206 -3.20 -8.17 11.72
C ALA A 206 -3.51 -9.48 12.44
N GLU A 207 -4.59 -10.17 12.06
CA GLU A 207 -4.92 -11.48 12.63
C GLU A 207 -3.86 -12.54 12.32
N PHE A 208 -3.36 -12.56 11.08
CA PHE A 208 -2.28 -13.44 10.66
C PHE A 208 -1.01 -13.23 11.49
N TYR A 209 -0.52 -11.98 11.57
CA TYR A 209 0.72 -11.68 12.30
C TYR A 209 0.56 -11.82 13.81
N ARG A 210 -0.63 -11.59 14.36
CA ARG A 210 -0.92 -11.89 15.76
C ARG A 210 -0.81 -13.39 16.06
N ALA A 211 -1.38 -14.25 15.21
CA ALA A 211 -1.29 -15.70 15.38
C ALA A 211 0.16 -16.19 15.23
N GLU A 212 0.83 -15.77 14.16
CA GLU A 212 2.22 -16.17 13.86
C GLU A 212 3.21 -15.69 14.93
N SER A 213 3.04 -14.46 15.45
CA SER A 213 3.90 -13.93 16.51
C SER A 213 3.80 -14.72 17.81
N LEU A 214 2.60 -15.20 18.17
CA LEU A 214 2.40 -16.04 19.35
C LEU A 214 3.09 -17.40 19.17
N GLU A 215 2.92 -18.04 18.02
CA GLU A 215 3.59 -19.31 17.70
C GLU A 215 5.12 -19.16 17.76
N PHE A 216 5.66 -18.10 17.14
CA PHE A 216 7.11 -17.89 17.12
C PHE A 216 7.69 -17.65 18.50
N ILE A 217 6.97 -16.96 19.37
CA ILE A 217 7.41 -16.70 20.75
C ILE A 217 7.46 -17.97 21.59
N GLU A 218 6.56 -18.93 21.35
CA GLU A 218 6.53 -20.20 22.10
C GLU A 218 7.61 -21.18 21.64
N CYS A 219 8.03 -21.09 20.37
CA CYS A 219 8.90 -22.09 19.75
C CYS A 219 10.28 -21.57 19.32
N SER A 220 10.61 -20.29 19.53
CA SER A 220 11.89 -19.69 19.10
C SER A 220 12.59 -19.00 20.26
N ASP A 221 13.92 -18.93 20.19
CA ASP A 221 14.66 -17.99 21.02
C ASP A 221 14.48 -16.54 20.52
N CYS A 222 14.87 -15.56 21.34
CA CYS A 222 14.67 -14.15 20.99
C CYS A 222 15.42 -13.74 19.70
N GLY A 223 16.63 -14.26 19.46
CA GLY A 223 17.40 -13.92 18.26
C GLY A 223 16.73 -14.42 16.98
N ASP A 224 16.27 -15.65 16.99
CA ASP A 224 15.56 -16.25 15.86
C ASP A 224 14.17 -15.65 15.65
N TYR A 225 13.48 -15.26 16.72
CA TYR A 225 12.26 -14.47 16.64
C TYR A 225 12.50 -13.16 15.88
N LEU A 226 13.52 -12.38 16.28
CA LEU A 226 13.84 -11.10 15.66
C LEU A 226 14.19 -11.24 14.17
N LYS A 227 14.94 -12.28 13.80
CA LYS A 227 15.21 -12.60 12.38
C LYS A 227 13.94 -12.90 11.60
N LYS A 228 13.01 -13.66 12.17
CA LYS A 228 11.72 -13.96 11.53
C LYS A 228 10.86 -12.69 11.38
N ALA A 229 10.81 -11.84 12.40
CA ALA A 229 10.07 -10.57 12.35
C ALA A 229 10.68 -9.60 11.31
N GLU A 230 12.00 -9.46 11.28
CA GLU A 230 12.70 -8.67 10.25
C GLU A 230 12.41 -9.19 8.83
N ARG A 231 12.44 -10.52 8.64
CA ARG A 231 12.10 -11.14 7.36
C ARG A 231 10.67 -10.81 6.93
N ARG A 232 9.67 -11.00 7.81
CA ARG A 232 8.26 -10.69 7.51
C ARG A 232 8.05 -9.23 7.13
N LEU A 233 8.74 -8.33 7.82
CA LEU A 233 8.68 -6.90 7.52
C LEU A 233 9.20 -6.58 6.12
N ASN A 234 10.35 -7.15 5.74
CA ASN A 234 10.91 -6.98 4.39
C ASN A 234 10.02 -7.63 3.32
N GLU A 235 9.45 -8.81 3.59
CA GLU A 235 8.52 -9.47 2.69
C GLU A 235 7.27 -8.60 2.40
N GLU A 236 6.71 -7.90 3.39
CA GLU A 236 5.59 -6.95 3.16
C GLU A 236 6.00 -5.72 2.36
N ILE A 237 7.17 -5.14 2.64
CA ILE A 237 7.68 -3.98 1.88
C ILE A 237 7.88 -4.39 0.41
N GLU A 238 8.51 -5.54 0.17
CA GLU A 238 8.66 -6.08 -1.17
C GLU A 238 7.31 -6.34 -1.82
N ARG A 239 6.37 -6.98 -1.12
CA ARG A 239 5.02 -7.25 -1.64
C ARG A 239 4.32 -6.00 -2.13
N VAL A 240 4.39 -4.92 -1.35
CA VAL A 240 3.80 -3.65 -1.73
C VAL A 240 4.44 -3.13 -3.01
N SER A 241 5.77 -3.13 -3.09
CA SER A 241 6.50 -2.66 -4.27
C SER A 241 6.17 -3.43 -5.56
N HIS A 242 5.79 -4.71 -5.45
CA HIS A 242 5.50 -5.55 -6.60
C HIS A 242 4.10 -5.35 -7.19
N TYR A 243 3.07 -5.18 -6.35
CA TYR A 243 1.69 -5.19 -6.82
C TYR A 243 0.64 -4.41 -6.00
N LEU A 244 0.97 -3.82 -4.85
CA LEU A 244 -0.01 -3.01 -4.08
C LEU A 244 0.21 -1.51 -4.31
N ASP A 245 -0.70 -0.67 -3.81
CA ASP A 245 -0.51 0.77 -3.81
C ASP A 245 0.60 1.17 -2.83
N ALA A 246 1.46 2.12 -3.23
CA ALA A 246 2.57 2.58 -2.40
C ALA A 246 2.11 3.18 -1.06
N LYS A 247 0.88 3.73 -0.97
CA LYS A 247 0.34 4.27 0.29
C LYS A 247 -0.05 3.17 1.27
N THR A 248 -0.15 1.92 0.82
CA THR A 248 -0.40 0.76 1.69
C THR A 248 0.84 0.39 2.51
N GLU A 249 2.06 0.69 2.02
CA GLU A 249 3.33 0.29 2.65
C GLU A 249 3.39 0.69 4.13
N VAL A 250 3.13 1.96 4.43
CA VAL A 250 3.17 2.48 5.79
C VAL A 250 2.13 1.78 6.67
N LYS A 251 0.94 1.49 6.13
CA LYS A 251 -0.16 0.88 6.89
C LYS A 251 0.12 -0.57 7.23
N ILE A 252 0.58 -1.38 6.26
CA ILE A 252 0.90 -2.78 6.50
C ILE A 252 2.16 -2.94 7.35
N THR A 253 3.15 -2.06 7.17
CA THR A 253 4.35 -1.98 8.01
C THR A 253 3.96 -1.75 9.47
N ASN A 254 3.09 -0.77 9.74
CA ASN A 254 2.59 -0.51 11.10
C ASN A 254 1.86 -1.73 11.70
N VAL A 255 1.15 -2.52 10.90
CA VAL A 255 0.50 -3.76 11.35
C VAL A 255 1.55 -4.78 11.79
N VAL A 256 2.58 -5.04 10.97
CA VAL A 256 3.67 -5.96 11.31
C VAL A 256 4.42 -5.48 12.55
N GLU A 257 4.79 -4.20 12.59
CA GLU A 257 5.50 -3.59 13.72
C GLU A 257 4.69 -3.69 15.02
N LYS A 258 3.38 -3.45 14.96
CA LYS A 258 2.51 -3.59 16.13
C LYS A 258 2.40 -5.04 16.60
N GLU A 259 2.02 -5.95 15.70
CA GLU A 259 1.65 -7.32 16.08
C GLU A 259 2.88 -8.21 16.36
N MET A 260 4.01 -7.97 15.69
CA MET A 260 5.24 -8.76 15.89
C MET A 260 6.26 -8.08 16.81
N ILE A 261 6.22 -6.76 17.01
CA ILE A 261 7.25 -6.07 17.82
C ILE A 261 6.60 -5.43 19.05
N ALA A 262 5.74 -4.44 18.87
CA ALA A 262 5.23 -3.60 19.96
C ALA A 262 4.52 -4.43 21.05
N ASN A 263 3.64 -5.36 20.65
CA ASN A 263 2.86 -6.19 21.57
C ASN A 263 3.73 -7.15 22.41
N HIS A 264 4.94 -7.46 21.95
CA HIS A 264 5.80 -8.49 22.54
C HIS A 264 7.09 -7.95 23.14
N MET A 265 7.33 -6.63 23.07
CA MET A 265 8.58 -6.02 23.54
C MET A 265 9.00 -6.47 24.95
N PRO A 266 8.14 -6.43 25.99
CA PRO A 266 8.56 -6.83 27.33
C PRO A 266 8.94 -8.32 27.40
N ARG A 267 8.22 -9.18 26.67
CA ARG A 267 8.49 -10.61 26.63
C ARG A 267 9.79 -10.92 25.90
N LEU A 268 10.11 -10.21 24.82
CA LEU A 268 11.34 -10.39 24.05
C LEU A 268 12.58 -9.96 24.83
N VAL A 269 12.55 -8.79 25.49
CA VAL A 269 13.72 -8.30 26.24
C VAL A 269 13.99 -9.13 27.51
N HIS A 270 12.95 -9.68 28.14
CA HIS A 270 13.05 -10.50 29.35
C HIS A 270 12.98 -12.01 29.09
N MET A 271 13.08 -12.44 27.83
CA MET A 271 12.99 -13.87 27.48
C MET A 271 14.09 -14.67 28.18
N GLU A 272 13.70 -15.75 28.85
CA GLU A 272 14.65 -16.59 29.60
C GLU A 272 15.72 -17.15 28.67
N ASN A 273 16.98 -17.08 29.10
CA ASN A 273 18.16 -17.61 28.40
C ASN A 273 18.39 -17.13 26.95
N SER A 274 17.66 -16.11 26.47
CA SER A 274 17.86 -15.58 25.12
C SER A 274 17.54 -14.10 24.96
N GLY A 275 16.88 -13.47 25.94
CA GLY A 275 16.52 -12.05 25.90
C GLY A 275 17.73 -11.11 25.94
N LEU A 276 17.46 -9.80 26.03
CA LEU A 276 18.46 -8.74 25.85
C LEU A 276 19.68 -8.91 26.76
N VAL A 277 19.47 -9.22 28.04
CA VAL A 277 20.57 -9.43 29.00
C VAL A 277 21.48 -10.57 28.55
N LYS A 278 20.92 -11.68 28.07
CA LYS A 278 21.71 -12.81 27.61
C LYS A 278 22.48 -12.47 26.33
N MET A 279 21.88 -11.72 25.41
CA MET A 279 22.57 -11.20 24.22
C MET A 279 23.76 -10.29 24.57
N LEU A 280 23.62 -9.43 25.58
CA LEU A 280 24.70 -8.57 26.10
C LEU A 280 25.82 -9.39 26.73
N LEU A 281 25.47 -10.43 27.50
CA LEU A 281 26.46 -11.30 28.15
C LEU A 281 27.26 -12.11 27.12
N ASP A 282 26.59 -12.68 26.13
CA ASP A 282 27.19 -13.57 25.12
C ASP A 282 27.78 -12.83 23.91
N ASP A 283 27.84 -11.50 23.95
CA ASP A 283 28.42 -10.66 22.87
C ASP A 283 27.78 -10.91 21.49
N LYS A 284 26.45 -11.12 21.46
CA LYS A 284 25.67 -11.36 20.23
C LYS A 284 25.42 -10.06 19.46
N PHE A 285 26.48 -9.44 18.93
CA PHE A 285 26.43 -8.11 18.27
C PHE A 285 25.39 -8.02 17.15
N GLU A 286 25.23 -9.06 16.33
CA GLU A 286 24.24 -9.04 15.24
C GLU A 286 22.80 -9.01 15.78
N ASP A 287 22.48 -9.86 16.76
CA ASP A 287 21.15 -9.89 17.37
C ASP A 287 20.86 -8.61 18.15
N LEU A 288 21.88 -8.02 18.79
CA LEU A 288 21.80 -6.69 19.40
C LEU A 288 21.52 -5.60 18.36
N GLY A 289 22.12 -5.69 17.17
CA GLY A 289 21.82 -4.79 16.06
C GLY A 289 20.38 -4.94 15.57
N ARG A 290 19.90 -6.19 15.43
CA ARG A 290 18.52 -6.49 15.03
C ARG A 290 17.51 -5.97 16.04
N ILE A 291 17.69 -6.24 17.34
CA ILE A 291 16.75 -5.77 18.36
C ILE A 291 16.68 -4.24 18.39
N TYR A 292 17.82 -3.54 18.29
CA TYR A 292 17.85 -2.08 18.20
C TYR A 292 17.09 -1.57 16.97
N ASN A 293 17.36 -2.15 15.79
CA ASN A 293 16.75 -1.73 14.53
C ASN A 293 15.24 -2.02 14.43
N LEU A 294 14.76 -3.05 15.12
CA LEU A 294 13.33 -3.36 15.20
C LEU A 294 12.64 -2.47 16.24
N PHE A 295 13.24 -2.28 17.43
CA PHE A 295 12.62 -1.52 18.51
C PHE A 295 12.62 0.00 18.24
N ARG A 296 13.54 0.54 17.42
CA ARG A 296 13.46 1.95 16.98
C ARG A 296 12.22 2.29 16.15
N ARG A 297 11.52 1.27 15.62
CA ARG A 297 10.36 1.43 14.74
C ARG A 297 9.06 1.60 15.53
N VAL A 298 9.06 1.21 16.80
CA VAL A 298 7.88 1.23 17.66
C VAL A 298 8.03 2.25 18.80
N PRO A 299 6.92 2.85 19.26
CA PRO A 299 6.93 3.70 20.45
C PRO A 299 7.54 2.97 21.64
N ASP A 300 8.28 3.69 22.48
CA ASP A 300 8.92 3.19 23.71
C ASP A 300 9.91 2.02 23.54
N GLY A 301 10.22 1.59 22.30
CA GLY A 301 11.12 0.47 22.06
C GLY A 301 12.55 0.76 22.52
N LEU A 302 13.14 1.89 22.07
CA LEU A 302 14.50 2.24 22.47
C LEU A 302 14.64 2.53 23.97
N SER A 303 13.62 3.11 24.61
CA SER A 303 13.61 3.27 26.07
C SER A 303 13.59 1.92 26.77
N THR A 304 12.79 0.97 26.30
CA THR A 304 12.75 -0.38 26.89
C THR A 304 14.12 -1.06 26.85
N ILE A 305 14.82 -1.02 25.70
CA ILE A 305 16.17 -1.59 25.58
C ILE A 305 17.13 -0.87 26.53
N ARG A 306 17.11 0.46 26.53
CA ARG A 306 18.00 1.29 27.36
C ARG A 306 17.80 1.03 28.84
N ASP A 307 16.57 0.90 29.30
CA ASP A 307 16.25 0.71 30.72
C ASP A 307 16.71 -0.66 31.20
N VAL A 308 16.50 -1.72 30.40
CA VAL A 308 16.99 -3.08 30.70
C VAL A 308 18.52 -3.13 30.69
N MET A 309 19.18 -2.52 29.70
CA MET A 309 20.64 -2.42 29.65
C MET A 309 21.18 -1.66 30.87
N THR A 310 20.57 -0.52 31.22
CA THR A 310 20.96 0.31 32.37
C THR A 310 20.85 -0.47 33.68
N SER A 311 19.73 -1.18 33.89
CA SER A 311 19.55 -2.04 35.07
C SER A 311 20.65 -3.11 35.14
N HIS A 312 20.89 -3.82 34.04
CA HIS A 312 21.90 -4.87 33.99
C HIS A 312 23.32 -4.36 34.30
N ILE A 313 23.71 -3.21 33.72
CA ILE A 313 25.01 -2.59 33.96
C ILE A 313 25.13 -2.18 35.43
N ARG A 314 24.10 -1.57 36.00
CA ARG A 314 24.11 -1.15 37.41
C ARG A 314 24.19 -2.34 38.37
N ASP A 315 23.45 -3.41 38.11
CA ASP A 315 23.44 -4.59 38.96
C ASP A 315 24.79 -5.32 38.91
N THR A 316 25.35 -5.53 37.71
CA THR A 316 26.65 -6.17 37.54
C THR A 316 27.80 -5.29 38.04
N GLY A 317 27.72 -3.98 37.84
CA GLY A 317 28.68 -3.01 38.37
C GLY A 317 28.66 -2.95 39.89
N LYS A 318 27.46 -2.93 40.51
CA LYS A 318 27.30 -2.98 41.96
C LYS A 318 27.93 -4.25 42.54
N GLN A 319 27.63 -5.42 41.96
CA GLN A 319 28.24 -6.68 42.40
C GLN A 319 29.78 -6.61 42.33
N LEU A 320 30.34 -6.07 41.25
CA LEU A 320 31.78 -5.92 41.07
C LEU A 320 32.44 -5.02 42.14
N VAL A 321 31.84 -3.87 42.46
CA VAL A 321 32.44 -2.90 43.40
C VAL A 321 32.22 -3.24 44.87
N THR A 322 31.19 -4.02 45.19
CA THR A 322 30.90 -4.47 46.56
C THR A 322 31.56 -5.79 46.92
N ASP A 323 32.14 -6.51 45.95
CA ASP A 323 32.81 -7.78 46.17
C ASP A 323 34.11 -7.58 46.98
N PRO A 324 34.20 -8.11 48.22
CA PRO A 324 35.38 -7.95 49.07
C PRO A 324 36.62 -8.63 48.50
N GLU A 325 36.47 -9.71 47.72
CA GLU A 325 37.60 -10.44 47.14
C GLU A 325 38.21 -9.67 45.97
N LYS A 326 37.37 -9.09 45.10
CA LYS A 326 37.83 -8.26 43.97
C LYS A 326 38.41 -6.92 44.42
N SER A 327 38.03 -6.44 45.60
CA SER A 327 38.57 -5.21 46.20
C SER A 327 39.98 -5.37 46.79
N LYS A 328 40.55 -6.59 46.82
CA LYS A 328 41.90 -6.86 47.35
C LYS A 328 43.02 -6.51 46.37
N ASN A 329 42.73 -6.50 45.06
CA ASN A 329 43.72 -6.22 44.01
C ASN A 329 43.29 -4.98 43.19
N PRO A 330 43.82 -3.78 43.50
CA PRO A 330 43.42 -2.54 42.83
C PRO A 330 43.63 -2.54 41.31
N VAL A 331 44.68 -3.20 40.81
CA VAL A 331 44.99 -3.27 39.38
C VAL A 331 43.94 -4.09 38.65
N GLU A 332 43.68 -5.31 39.13
CA GLU A 332 42.66 -6.21 38.56
C GLU A 332 41.25 -5.61 38.63
N PHE A 333 40.96 -4.85 39.70
CA PHE A 333 39.72 -4.11 39.83
C PHE A 333 39.55 -3.05 38.74
N VAL A 334 40.57 -2.22 38.50
CA VAL A 334 40.55 -1.17 37.47
C VAL A 334 40.51 -1.79 36.07
N ASP A 335 41.30 -2.83 35.81
CA ASP A 335 41.30 -3.54 34.52
C ASP A 335 39.92 -4.12 34.20
N THR A 336 39.28 -4.80 35.16
CA THR A 336 37.92 -5.35 34.98
C THR A 336 36.88 -4.25 34.67
N LEU A 337 37.02 -3.07 35.29
CA LEU A 337 36.14 -1.93 35.03
C LEU A 337 36.33 -1.39 33.62
N LEU A 338 37.57 -1.22 33.18
CA LEU A 338 37.91 -0.74 31.84
C LEU A 338 37.42 -1.73 30.79
N GLU A 339 37.65 -3.04 30.97
CA GLU A 339 37.16 -4.07 30.06
C GLU A 339 35.63 -4.07 29.92
N LYS A 340 34.90 -3.90 31.05
CA LYS A 340 33.44 -3.77 31.02
C LYS A 340 32.99 -2.53 30.28
N ARG A 341 33.64 -1.38 30.52
CA ARG A 341 33.32 -0.13 29.81
C ARG A 341 33.53 -0.29 28.32
N ASP A 342 34.69 -0.78 27.92
CA ASP A 342 35.08 -0.98 26.53
C ASP A 342 34.17 -2.01 25.83
N LYS A 343 33.69 -3.04 26.54
CA LYS A 343 32.66 -3.96 26.02
C LYS A 343 31.36 -3.21 25.68
N TYR A 344 30.79 -2.44 26.60
CA TYR A 344 29.53 -1.75 26.33
C TYR A 344 29.67 -0.60 25.34
N ASP A 345 30.80 0.10 25.33
CA ASP A 345 31.12 1.10 24.30
C ASP A 345 31.16 0.46 22.91
N ARG A 346 31.79 -0.71 22.78
CA ARG A 346 31.78 -1.48 21.51
C ARG A 346 30.37 -1.89 21.10
N ILE A 347 29.54 -2.36 22.03
CA ILE A 347 28.13 -2.71 21.73
C ILE A 347 27.37 -1.48 21.24
N ILE A 348 27.49 -0.33 21.91
CA ILE A 348 26.79 0.89 21.51
C ILE A 348 27.27 1.37 20.13
N SER A 349 28.58 1.32 19.88
CA SER A 349 29.18 1.72 18.62
C SER A 349 28.77 0.83 17.45
N LEU A 350 28.82 -0.50 17.63
CA LEU A 350 28.62 -1.47 16.54
C LEU A 350 27.15 -1.86 16.34
N ALA A 351 26.38 -2.02 17.42
CA ALA A 351 25.01 -2.54 17.36
C ALA A 351 23.95 -1.43 17.51
N PHE A 352 24.20 -0.41 18.33
CA PHE A 352 23.21 0.64 18.63
C PHE A 352 23.45 1.94 17.88
N SER A 353 24.10 1.88 16.71
CA SER A 353 24.32 3.03 15.81
C SER A 353 24.98 4.24 16.48
N ASN A 354 25.82 4.00 17.50
CA ASN A 354 26.47 5.04 18.28
C ASN A 354 25.48 6.05 18.93
N ASP A 355 24.32 5.54 19.37
CA ASP A 355 23.24 6.35 19.95
C ASP A 355 23.69 7.04 21.26
N LYS A 356 23.65 8.38 21.25
CA LYS A 356 24.08 9.22 22.39
C LYS A 356 23.26 8.97 23.65
N THR A 357 21.99 8.57 23.53
CA THR A 357 21.15 8.30 24.69
C THR A 357 21.62 7.04 25.43
N PHE A 358 22.13 6.05 24.70
CA PHE A 358 22.74 4.85 25.27
C PHE A 358 24.12 5.14 25.86
N GLN A 359 24.94 5.98 25.21
CA GLN A 359 26.22 6.44 25.77
C GLN A 359 26.02 7.17 27.11
N ASN A 360 25.06 8.10 27.17
CA ASN A 360 24.75 8.83 28.40
C ASN A 360 24.26 7.88 29.51
N ALA A 361 23.44 6.88 29.18
CA ALA A 361 22.98 5.87 30.12
C ALA A 361 24.13 5.00 30.64
N LEU A 362 25.09 4.63 29.78
CA LEU A 362 26.31 3.92 30.17
C LEU A 362 27.14 4.76 31.15
N ASN A 363 27.45 6.02 30.81
CA ASN A 363 28.22 6.93 31.65
C ASN A 363 27.58 7.12 33.02
N ALA A 364 26.26 7.40 33.06
CA ALA A 364 25.52 7.57 34.31
C ALA A 364 25.46 6.28 35.14
N SER A 365 25.50 5.11 34.50
CA SER A 365 25.54 3.83 35.21
C SER A 365 26.90 3.59 35.86
N PHE A 366 28.00 3.87 35.15
CA PHE A 366 29.36 3.79 35.69
C PHE A 366 29.58 4.75 36.86
N GLU A 367 29.16 6.01 36.71
CA GLU A 367 29.21 6.99 37.79
C GLU A 367 28.42 6.51 39.02
N TYR A 368 27.22 5.95 38.81
CA TYR A 368 26.38 5.45 39.90
C TYR A 368 27.07 4.37 40.74
N PHE A 369 27.60 3.30 40.12
CA PHE A 369 28.15 2.20 40.90
C PHE A 369 29.59 2.44 41.38
N ILE A 370 30.41 3.21 40.67
CA ILE A 370 31.77 3.57 41.13
C ILE A 370 31.69 4.30 42.48
N ASN A 371 30.70 5.18 42.63
CA ASN A 371 30.45 5.94 43.85
C ASN A 371 29.92 5.09 45.02
N LEU A 372 29.54 3.82 44.81
CA LEU A 372 29.12 2.92 45.89
C LEU A 372 30.31 2.38 46.70
N ASN A 373 31.52 2.39 46.14
CA ASN A 373 32.73 1.96 46.85
C ASN A 373 33.62 3.20 47.15
N PRO A 374 33.82 3.54 48.45
CA PRO A 374 34.62 4.69 48.85
C PRO A 374 36.08 4.65 48.41
N ARG A 375 36.63 3.46 48.11
CA ARG A 375 38.02 3.28 47.67
C ARG A 375 38.20 3.37 46.15
N SER A 376 37.13 3.44 45.37
CA SER A 376 37.22 3.55 43.91
C SER A 376 38.06 4.76 43.44
N PRO A 377 37.93 5.96 44.02
CA PRO A 377 38.76 7.10 43.63
C PRO A 377 40.25 6.86 43.87
N GLU A 378 40.60 6.20 44.97
CA GLU A 378 41.99 5.85 45.30
C GLU A 378 42.53 4.86 44.26
N TYR A 379 41.81 3.78 43.98
CA TYR A 379 42.25 2.75 43.03
C TYR A 379 42.41 3.30 41.61
N ILE A 380 41.51 4.18 41.17
CA ILE A 380 41.60 4.83 39.85
C ILE A 380 42.80 5.78 39.79
N LEU A 381 43.11 6.52 40.86
CA LEU A 381 44.26 7.43 40.90
C LEU A 381 45.62 6.72 40.98
N PHE A 382 45.69 5.53 41.57
CA PHE A 382 46.93 4.77 41.73
C PHE A 382 47.27 3.89 40.53
N CYS A 383 46.30 3.57 39.66
CA CYS A 383 46.46 2.60 38.56
C CYS A 383 46.15 3.18 37.17
N GLY A 384 45.51 4.35 37.07
CA GLY A 384 45.37 5.11 35.82
C GLY A 384 46.55 6.06 35.60
#